data_AF-A0A7W0RG90-F1
#
_entry.id   AF-A0A7W0RG90-F1
#
_cell.length_a   1.000
_cell.length_b   1.000
_cell.length_c   1.000
_cell.angle_alpha   90.00
_cell.angle_beta   90.00
_cell.angle_gamma   90.00
#
_symmetry.space_group_name_H-M   'P 1'
#
loop_
_entity.id
_entity.type
_entity.pdbx_description
1 polymer ?
#
loop_
_entity_poly.entity_id
_entity_poly.type
_entity_poly.pdbx_seq_one_letter_code
_entity_poly.pdbx_strand_id
1 'polypeptide(L)'
;PSIPDAIPGEWARIHPFANGNGRTARLWANWAAQRYGLPAFVSTKPRPPGNPYAVGAMSSTQGNHSPMVAAFRQMLIARLTAGSH
;
A
#
# COMPACT_ATOMS: atom_id res chain seq x y z
N PRO A 1 -16.18 1.33 8.08
CA PRO A 1 -14.91 1.17 8.81
C PRO A 1 -13.80 0.67 7.86
N SER A 2 -13.00 1.59 7.31
CA SER A 2 -11.97 1.31 6.29
C SER A 2 -10.62 0.96 6.93
N ILE A 3 -10.02 -0.14 6.47
CA ILE A 3 -8.62 -0.52 6.74
C ILE A 3 -7.70 0.48 5.99
N PRO A 4 -6.45 0.69 6.43
CA PRO A 4 -5.87 1.96 6.87
C PRO A 4 -5.48 2.90 5.71
N ASP A 5 -6.39 3.78 5.28
CA ASP A 5 -6.19 4.66 4.11
C ASP A 5 -4.98 5.63 4.25
N ALA A 6 -4.44 5.79 5.46
CA ALA A 6 -3.40 6.79 5.78
C ALA A 6 -1.96 6.26 5.86
N ILE A 7 -1.72 4.97 6.12
CA ILE A 7 -0.39 4.50 6.56
C ILE A 7 0.74 4.73 5.53
N PRO A 8 0.56 4.43 4.22
CA PRO A 8 1.62 4.64 3.23
C PRO A 8 1.87 6.11 2.91
N GLY A 9 0.81 6.93 2.86
CA GLY A 9 0.90 8.35 2.54
C GLY A 9 1.51 9.17 3.68
N GLU A 10 1.16 8.85 4.92
CA GLU A 10 1.73 9.50 6.11
C GLU A 10 3.21 9.15 6.28
N TRP A 11 3.57 7.88 6.07
CA TRP A 11 4.96 7.43 6.14
C TRP A 11 5.85 8.08 5.08
N ALA A 12 5.30 8.30 3.87
CA ALA A 12 5.99 9.04 2.82
C ALA A 12 6.17 10.53 3.17
N ARG A 13 5.23 11.13 3.91
CA ARG A 13 5.28 12.54 4.33
C ARG A 13 6.30 12.79 5.45
N ILE A 14 6.38 11.89 6.43
CA ILE A 14 7.35 12.00 7.54
C ILE A 14 8.79 11.77 7.07
N HIS A 15 8.97 10.84 6.11
CA HIS A 15 10.26 10.50 5.50
C HIS A 15 11.42 10.30 6.53
N PRO A 16 11.24 9.44 7.55
CA PRO A 16 12.14 9.39 8.71
C PRO A 16 13.54 8.80 8.44
N PHE A 17 13.76 8.19 7.28
CA PHE A 17 15.04 7.57 6.92
C PHE A 17 15.64 8.21 5.67
N ALA A 18 16.97 8.22 5.56
CA ALA A 18 17.67 8.67 4.36
C ALA A 18 17.34 7.82 3.12
N ASN A 19 17.08 6.51 3.31
CA ASN A 19 16.71 5.58 2.26
C ASN A 19 15.73 4.52 2.80
N GLY A 20 14.89 3.97 1.91
CA GLY A 20 14.06 2.80 2.25
C GLY A 20 12.65 3.12 2.73
N ASN A 21 12.23 4.38 2.81
CA ASN A 21 10.87 4.78 3.23
C ASN A 21 9.77 4.04 2.47
N GLY A 22 9.91 3.91 1.14
CA GLY A 22 8.95 3.16 0.33
C GLY A 22 8.87 1.67 0.71
N ARG A 23 9.99 1.05 1.08
CA ARG A 23 10.01 -0.36 1.50
C ARG A 23 9.33 -0.53 2.86
N THR A 24 9.64 0.37 3.79
CA THR A 24 9.04 0.39 5.13
C THR A 24 7.54 0.65 5.07
N ALA A 25 7.08 1.60 4.24
CA ALA A 25 5.66 1.88 4.03
C ALA A 25 4.89 0.63 3.53
N ARG A 26 5.49 -0.15 2.61
CA ARG A 26 4.88 -1.39 2.10
C ARG A 26 4.84 -2.50 3.16
N LEU A 27 5.87 -2.59 4.00
CA LEU A 27 5.86 -3.50 5.15
C LEU A 27 4.75 -3.14 6.13
N TRP A 28 4.60 -1.86 6.47
CA TRP A 28 3.51 -1.39 7.32
C TRP A 28 2.12 -1.64 6.74
N ALA A 29 1.94 -1.45 5.42
CA ALA A 29 0.69 -1.76 4.75
C ALA A 29 0.31 -3.24 4.87
N ASN A 30 1.27 -4.15 4.64
CA ASN A 30 1.04 -5.60 4.78
C ASN A 30 0.82 -6.01 6.24
N TRP A 31 1.57 -5.44 7.18
CA TRP A 31 1.38 -5.70 8.60
C TRP A 31 -0.01 -5.27 9.07
N ALA A 32 -0.48 -4.10 8.61
CA ALA A 32 -1.83 -3.64 8.92
C ALA A 32 -2.89 -4.56 8.30
N ALA A 33 -2.72 -4.97 7.04
CA ALA A 33 -3.60 -5.93 6.38
C ALA A 33 -3.73 -7.25 7.17
N GLN A 34 -2.60 -7.79 7.65
CA GLN A 34 -2.57 -9.02 8.44
C GLN A 34 -3.28 -8.89 9.80
N ARG A 35 -3.21 -7.71 10.45
CA ARG A 35 -3.99 -7.46 11.67
C ARG A 35 -5.50 -7.57 11.47
N TYR A 36 -5.98 -7.36 10.23
CA TYR A 36 -7.38 -7.46 9.86
C TYR A 36 -7.70 -8.76 9.10
N GLY A 37 -6.83 -9.78 9.17
CA GLY A 37 -7.07 -11.09 8.56
C GLY A 37 -6.92 -11.13 7.03
N LEU A 38 -6.37 -10.07 6.42
CA LEU A 38 -6.12 -10.04 4.98
C LEU A 38 -4.73 -10.60 4.65
N PRO A 39 -4.54 -11.25 3.48
CA PRO A 39 -3.23 -11.69 3.04
C PRO A 39 -2.31 -10.49 2.77
N ALA A 40 -0.99 -10.70 2.82
CA ALA A 40 -0.05 -9.71 2.30
C ALA A 40 -0.25 -9.59 0.77
N PHE A 41 -0.54 -8.38 0.29
CA PHE A 41 -0.90 -8.12 -1.11
C PHE A 41 -0.02 -7.04 -1.77
N VAL A 42 0.82 -6.34 -1.01
CA VAL A 42 1.75 -5.33 -1.55
C VAL A 42 3.15 -5.91 -1.66
N SER A 43 3.71 -6.00 -2.86
CA SER A 43 5.08 -6.49 -3.05
C SER A 43 6.13 -5.56 -2.42
N THR A 44 7.06 -6.11 -1.66
CA THR A 44 8.15 -5.34 -1.03
C THR A 44 9.27 -5.01 -2.04
N LYS A 45 9.51 -5.89 -3.02
CA LYS A 45 10.43 -5.75 -4.17
C LYS A 45 10.03 -6.67 -5.36
N PRO A 46 10.28 -6.26 -6.62
CA PRO A 46 10.55 -4.88 -7.04
C PRO A 46 9.34 -3.99 -6.73
N ARG A 47 9.47 -2.66 -6.84
CA ARG A 47 8.32 -1.76 -6.67
C ARG A 47 7.20 -2.28 -7.59
N PRO A 48 5.94 -2.43 -7.10
CA PRO A 48 4.85 -2.87 -7.96
C PRO A 48 4.86 -2.04 -9.26
N PRO A 49 5.07 -2.69 -10.42
CA PRO A 49 5.15 -1.96 -11.68
C PRO A 49 3.77 -1.39 -12.00
N GLY A 50 3.72 -0.14 -12.46
CA GLY A 50 2.48 0.48 -12.92
C GLY A 50 1.96 1.65 -12.08
N ASN A 51 1.40 2.59 -12.82
CA ASN A 51 0.86 3.90 -12.48
C ASN A 51 0.00 4.00 -11.18
N PRO A 52 -0.93 3.07 -10.85
CA PRO A 52 -1.95 3.31 -9.83
C PRO A 52 -1.44 3.40 -8.39
N TYR A 53 -0.49 2.55 -7.98
CA TYR A 53 0.07 2.62 -6.63
C TYR A 53 0.94 3.87 -6.44
N ALA A 54 1.75 4.20 -7.45
CA ALA A 54 2.61 5.38 -7.39
C ALA A 54 1.80 6.68 -7.35
N VAL A 55 0.75 6.77 -8.19
CA VAL A 55 -0.22 7.87 -8.16
C VAL A 55 -0.97 7.90 -6.84
N GLY A 56 -1.48 6.76 -6.36
CA GLY A 56 -2.18 6.67 -5.08
C GLY A 56 -1.34 7.13 -3.90
N ALA A 57 -0.07 6.74 -3.85
CA ALA A 57 0.86 7.18 -2.81
C ALA A 57 1.08 8.70 -2.86
N MET A 58 1.26 9.27 -4.06
CA MET A 58 1.44 10.70 -4.25
C MET A 58 0.16 11.49 -3.91
N SER A 59 -1.01 11.06 -4.38
CA SER A 59 -2.29 11.68 -4.02
C SER A 59 -2.55 11.62 -2.51
N SER A 60 -2.14 10.53 -1.84
CA SER A 60 -2.27 10.39 -0.39
C SER A 60 -1.38 11.37 0.37
N THR A 61 -0.21 11.74 -0.16
CA THR A 61 0.60 12.82 0.46
C THR A 61 -0.09 14.18 0.42
N GLN A 62 -1.03 14.37 -0.52
CA GLN A 62 -1.85 15.58 -0.68
C GLN A 62 -3.21 15.46 0.04
N GLY A 63 -3.42 14.42 0.86
CA GLY A 63 -4.67 14.18 1.60
C GLY A 63 -5.77 13.49 0.78
N ASN A 64 -5.55 13.20 -0.50
CA ASN A 64 -6.50 12.44 -1.31
C ASN A 64 -6.16 10.95 -1.28
N HIS A 65 -6.83 10.21 -0.40
CA HIS A 65 -6.56 8.80 -0.17
C HIS A 65 -7.30 7.86 -1.14
N SER A 66 -8.37 8.31 -1.78
CA SER A 66 -9.23 7.47 -2.64
C SER A 66 -8.46 6.70 -3.73
N PRO A 67 -7.48 7.30 -4.43
CA PRO A 67 -6.70 6.57 -5.43
C PRO A 67 -5.82 5.46 -4.82
N MET A 68 -5.35 5.64 -3.58
CA MET A 68 -4.60 4.61 -2.86
C MET A 68 -5.48 3.44 -2.44
N VAL A 69 -6.71 3.73 -1.97
CA VAL A 69 -7.71 2.70 -1.65
C VAL A 69 -8.02 1.85 -2.88
N ALA A 70 -8.23 2.51 -4.03
CA ALA A 70 -8.49 1.82 -5.29
C ALA A 70 -7.32 0.93 -5.71
N ALA A 71 -6.08 1.42 -5.60
CA ALA A 71 -4.88 0.63 -5.90
C ALA A 71 -4.76 -0.60 -4.98
N PHE A 72 -5.00 -0.43 -3.67
CA PHE A 72 -4.98 -1.54 -2.71
C PHE A 72 -6.07 -2.57 -2.98
N ARG A 73 -7.28 -2.12 -3.34
CA ARG A 73 -8.36 -3.03 -3.72
C ARG A 73 -7.97 -3.90 -4.91
N GLN A 74 -7.37 -3.32 -5.95
CA GLN A 74 -6.91 -4.07 -7.12
C GLN A 74 -5.82 -5.10 -6.77
N MET A 75 -4.84 -4.69 -5.96
CA MET A 75 -3.76 -5.59 -5.51
C MET A 75 -4.28 -6.75 -4.65
N LEU A 76 -5.24 -6.47 -3.75
CA LEU A 76 -5.88 -7.49 -2.93
C LEU A 76 -6.66 -8.49 -3.79
N ILE A 77 -7.47 -8.01 -4.74
CA ILE A 77 -8.20 -8.87 -5.68
C ILE A 77 -7.22 -9.78 -6.42
N ALA A 78 -6.16 -9.21 -7.00
CA ALA A 78 -5.14 -9.98 -7.71
C ALA A 78 -4.48 -11.05 -6.83
N ARG A 79 -4.22 -10.73 -5.55
CA ARG A 79 -3.64 -11.68 -4.59
C ARG A 79 -4.58 -12.84 -4.25
N LEU A 80 -5.88 -12.57 -4.14
CA LEU A 80 -6.90 -13.56 -3.84
C LEU A 80 -7.16 -14.48 -5.04
N THR A 81 -7.16 -13.93 -6.26
CA THR A 81 -7.34 -14.72 -7.50
C THR A 81 -6.10 -15.54 -7.86
N ALA A 82 -4.90 -15.12 -7.46
CA ALA A 82 -3.67 -15.88 -7.68
C ALA A 82 -3.48 -17.05 -6.68
N GLY A 83 -4.20 -17.06 -5.56
CA GLY A 83 -4.10 -18.08 -4.51
C GLY A 83 -5.11 -19.24 -4.63
N SER A 84 -5.95 -19.24 -5.67
CA SER A 84 -7.01 -20.24 -5.90
C SER A 84 -6.57 -21.38 -6.84
N HIS A 85 -5.28 -21.75 -6.81
CA HIS A 85 -4.72 -22.92 -7.50
C HIS A 85 -4.14 -23.90 -6.50
#